data_AF-A0A8S9LJS7-F1
#
_entry.id   AF-A0A8S9LJS7-F1
#
_cell.length_a   1.000
_cell.length_b   1.000
_cell.length_c   1.000
_cell.angle_alpha   90.00
_cell.angle_beta   90.00
_cell.angle_gamma   90.00
#
_symmetry.space_group_name_H-M   'P 1'
#
loop_
_entity.id
_entity.type
_entity.pdbx_description
1 polymer ?
#
loop_
_entity_poly.entity_id
_entity_poly.type
_entity_poly.pdbx_seq_one_letter_code
_entity_poly.pdbx_strand_id
1 'polypeptide(L)' 'MNPNNTDFRFPQIKAHPWHKVFHKRMPPEAIDLASRLLQYSPSLRCTAVSISK' A
#
# COMPACT_ATOMS: atom_id res chain seq x y z
N MET A 1 7.03 -5.16 9.11
CA MET A 1 7.63 -4.11 9.97
C MET A 1 8.54 -4.81 10.96
N ASN A 2 9.86 -4.63 10.83
CA ASN A 2 10.83 -5.34 11.67
C ASN A 2 11.33 -4.38 12.77
N PRO A 3 10.98 -4.62 14.04
CA PRO A 3 11.42 -3.78 15.16
C PRO A 3 12.95 -3.72 15.32
N ASN A 4 13.66 -4.71 14.80
CA ASN A 4 15.12 -4.83 14.91
C ASN A 4 15.88 -3.98 13.88
N ASN A 5 15.20 -3.25 13.00
CA ASN A 5 15.80 -2.35 11.99
C ASN A 5 15.59 -0.88 12.39
N THR A 6 16.38 -0.40 13.35
CA THR A 6 16.30 0.99 13.86
C THR A 6 17.35 1.93 13.26
N ASP A 7 18.42 1.42 12.65
CA ASP A 7 19.58 2.23 12.26
C ASP A 7 19.42 2.97 10.93
N PHE A 8 18.43 2.62 10.11
CA PHE A 8 18.16 3.34 8.87
C PHE A 8 17.17 4.48 9.10
N ARG A 9 17.69 5.69 9.25
CA ARG A 9 16.87 6.92 9.24
C ARG A 9 16.52 7.29 7.80
N PHE A 10 15.32 6.93 7.38
CA PHE A 10 14.75 7.48 6.15
C PHE A 10 14.45 8.97 6.31
N PRO A 11 14.60 9.78 5.25
CA PRO A 11 13.98 11.10 5.23
C PRO A 11 12.47 10.96 5.40
N GLN A 12 11.82 11.96 5.99
CA GLN A 12 10.36 11.97 6.07
C GLN A 12 9.76 12.18 4.68
N ILE A 13 9.31 11.09 4.05
CA ILE A 13 8.64 11.11 2.75
C ILE A 13 7.13 11.11 2.99
N LYS A 14 6.43 12.08 2.39
CA LYS A 14 4.96 12.12 2.41
C LYS A 14 4.40 11.09 1.43
N ALA A 15 3.26 10.50 1.78
CA ALA A 15 2.56 9.57 0.90
C ALA A 15 2.28 10.22 -0.46
N HIS A 16 2.69 9.56 -1.54
CA HIS A 16 2.37 10.02 -2.88
C HIS A 16 0.92 9.64 -3.22
N PRO A 17 0.10 10.54 -3.77
CA PRO A 17 -1.29 10.21 -4.08
C PRO A 17 -1.39 9.14 -5.17
N TRP A 18 -2.23 8.12 -4.96
CA TRP A 18 -2.42 7.02 -5.93
C TRP A 18 -2.86 7.47 -7.32
N HIS A 19 -3.65 8.54 -7.43
CA HIS A 19 -4.08 9.12 -8.71
C HIS A 19 -2.94 9.77 -9.52
N LYS A 20 -1.77 9.98 -8.91
CA LYS A 20 -0.54 10.39 -9.60
C LYS A 20 0.40 9.22 -9.90
N VAL A 21 0.28 8.12 -9.13
CA VAL A 21 1.02 6.88 -9.37
C VAL A 21 0.42 6.11 -10.54
N PHE A 22 -0.91 6.04 -10.62
CA PHE A 22 -1.63 5.28 -11.62
C PHE A 22 -2.18 6.18 -12.73
N HIS A 23 -2.22 5.63 -13.96
CA HIS A 23 -2.76 6.33 -15.12
C HIS A 23 -4.27 6.58 -14.97
N LYS A 24 -4.80 7.67 -15.54
CA LYS A 24 -6.23 8.08 -15.47
C LYS A 24 -7.25 7.03 -15.94
N ARG A 25 -6.79 5.99 -16.65
CA ARG A 25 -7.63 4.91 -17.19
C ARG A 25 -7.72 3.70 -16.24
N MET A 26 -7.05 3.74 -15.11
CA MET A 26 -7.14 2.67 -14.13
C MET A 26 -8.53 2.67 -13.48
N PRO A 27 -9.21 1.52 -13.45
CA PRO A 27 -10.48 1.40 -12.76
C PRO A 27 -10.29 1.69 -11.26
N PRO A 28 -11.18 2.47 -10.63
CA PRO A 28 -11.06 2.84 -9.23
C PRO A 28 -11.00 1.62 -8.29
N GLU A 29 -11.64 0.51 -8.68
CA GLU A 29 -11.63 -0.76 -7.94
C GLU A 29 -10.22 -1.37 -7.88
N ALA A 30 -9.43 -1.24 -8.95
CA ALA A 30 -8.04 -1.72 -8.96
C ALA A 30 -7.13 -0.86 -8.08
N ILE A 31 -7.39 0.44 -8.01
CA ILE A 31 -6.64 1.35 -7.14
C ILE A 31 -6.95 1.09 -5.66
N ASP A 32 -8.22 0.81 -5.32
CA ASP A 32 -8.63 0.42 -3.97
C ASP A 32 -7.98 -0.90 -3.56
N LEU A 33 -8.04 -1.92 -4.42
CA LEU A 33 -7.37 -3.20 -4.19
C LEU A 33 -5.87 -3.03 -3.95
N ALA A 34 -5.20 -2.25 -4.79
CA ALA A 34 -3.77 -1.95 -4.63
C ALA A 34 -3.48 -1.25 -3.29
N SER A 35 -4.34 -0.30 -2.88
CA SER A 35 -4.20 0.42 -1.61
C SER A 35 -4.31 -0.50 -0.39
N ARG A 36 -5.20 -1.50 -0.46
CA ARG A 36 -5.43 -2.50 0.59
C ARG A 36 -4.36 -3.61 0.62
N LEU A 37 -3.71 -3.87 -0.50
CA LEU A 37 -2.59 -4.80 -0.62
C LEU A 37 -1.27 -4.18 -0.15
N LEU A 38 -0.99 -2.95 -0.60
CA LEU A 38 0.26 -2.24 -0.41
C LEU A 38 0.26 -1.45 0.92
N GLN A 39 -0.19 -2.10 1.99
CA GLN A 39 -0.23 -1.49 3.31
C GLN A 39 1.03 -1.81 4.10
N TYR A 40 1.59 -0.77 4.74
CA TYR A 40 2.83 -0.89 5.50
C TYR A 40 2.70 -1.84 6.70
N SER A 41 1.57 -1.72 7.41
CA SER A 41 1.19 -2.60 8.52
C SER A 41 0.78 -3.98 8.00
N PRO A 42 1.49 -5.07 8.38
CA PRO A 42 1.18 -6.41 7.91
C PRO A 42 -0.23 -6.88 8.27
N SER A 43 -0.76 -6.42 9.41
CA SER A 43 -2.10 -6.75 9.92
C SER A 43 -3.24 -6.12 9.12
N LEU A 44 -2.97 -5.04 8.37
CA LEU A 44 -3.98 -4.35 7.56
C LEU A 44 -3.99 -4.82 6.10
N ARG A 45 -2.99 -5.61 5.69
CA ARG A 45 -2.94 -6.14 4.32
C ARG A 45 -4.08 -7.13 4.10
N CYS A 46 -4.74 -7.01 2.96
CA CYS A 46 -5.71 -8.01 2.54
C CYS A 46 -5.03 -9.36 2.30
N THR A 47 -5.63 -10.43 2.83
CA THR A 47 -5.20 -11.80 2.59
C THR A 47 -5.86 -12.33 1.32
N ALA A 48 -5.26 -13.32 0.65
CA ALA A 48 -5.76 -13.87 -0.62
C ALA A 48 -7.25 -14.26 -0.58
N VAL A 49 -7.74 -14.75 0.56
CA VAL A 49 -9.14 -15.13 0.78
C VAL A 49 -10.10 -13.93 0.70
N SER A 50 -9.65 -12.73 1.08
CA SER A 50 -10.47 -11.51 1.09
C SER A 50 -10.60 -10.82 -0.27
N ILE A 51 -9.85 -11.28 -1.28
CA ILE A 51 -9.85 -10.73 -2.65
C ILE A 51 -10.71 -11.60 -3.60
N SER A 52 -10.97 -12.86 -3.23
CA SER A 52 -11.60 -13.87 -4.09
C SER A 52 -13.12 -14.02 -3.91
N LYS A 53 -13.80 -13.03 -3.31
CA LYS A 53 -15.26 -12.99 -3.18
C LYS A 53 -15.81 -11.80 -3.95
#